data_AF-A0A3M2LXV4-F1
#
_entry.id   AF-A0A3M2LXV4-F1
#
_cell.length_a   1.000
_cell.length_b   1.000
_cell.length_c   1.000
_cell.angle_alpha   90.00
_cell.angle_beta   90.00
_cell.angle_gamma   90.00
#
_symmetry.space_group_name_H-M   'P 1'
#
loop_
_entity.id
_entity.type
_entity.pdbx_description
1 polymer ?
#
loop_
_entity_poly.entity_id
_entity_poly.type
_entity_poly.pdbx_seq_one_letter_code
_entity_poly.pdbx_strand_id
1 'polypeptide(L)'
;MIEARDSGSSPGPTPPGSPSGTDTGQRDFWPADSGGDGDGKGSKGPNPKLLIGGAIVLVVVVAAVAVVAMMASGGGKKSGGAAKQGAQLLPTAFTPWAPEKEMGKISDRQRDGRPITEGEVFPPDVKTVAYKKYSFTLAGTSLASDCKDATWGQRLQADLAAHQCTQVARGAYVSQDKQHVGQFAVLNMANQDGAQQIVRDLDPATNAGFVRALDPDGAVAFHSGFSAAYAHTYGHFVILSWVQRAGGAQPANLSELVDLSLAVEKPADFVWGRLEMAGDNSKQ
;
A
#
# COMPACT_ATOMS: atom_id res chain seq x y z
N MET A 1 -36.48 -39.14 -5.32
CA MET A 1 -36.32 -40.11 -4.21
C MET A 1 -34.99 -40.81 -4.51
N ILE A 2 -33.94 -40.68 -3.69
CA ILE A 2 -33.74 -41.45 -2.44
C ILE A 2 -33.82 -42.95 -2.79
N GLU A 3 -32.77 -43.77 -2.71
CA GLU A 3 -31.72 -43.83 -1.67
C GLU A 3 -30.40 -44.46 -2.19
N ALA A 4 -29.36 -44.51 -1.35
CA ALA A 4 -28.06 -45.14 -1.64
C ALA A 4 -27.78 -46.34 -0.71
N ARG A 5 -26.97 -47.31 -1.18
CA ARG A 5 -26.13 -48.31 -0.47
C ARG A 5 -25.54 -49.25 -1.54
N ASP A 6 -24.23 -49.52 -1.66
CA ASP A 6 -23.16 -49.95 -0.73
C ASP A 6 -22.95 -51.49 -0.69
N SER A 7 -21.71 -51.90 -0.43
CA SER A 7 -21.16 -53.25 -0.18
C SER A 7 -20.87 -54.18 -1.39
N GLY A 8 -19.70 -54.88 -1.35
CA GLY A 8 -19.32 -55.88 -2.36
C GLY A 8 -17.82 -56.28 -2.41
N SER A 9 -17.24 -56.78 -1.32
CA SER A 9 -15.82 -57.19 -1.22
C SER A 9 -15.52 -58.58 -1.84
N SER A 10 -14.30 -58.82 -2.37
CA SER A 10 -13.47 -60.01 -2.05
C SER A 10 -12.10 -60.07 -2.79
N PRO A 11 -11.10 -60.85 -2.29
CA PRO A 11 -9.68 -60.71 -2.66
C PRO A 11 -9.10 -61.86 -3.54
N GLY A 12 -7.85 -61.69 -4.00
CA GLY A 12 -7.01 -62.72 -4.64
C GLY A 12 -5.70 -63.01 -3.87
N PRO A 13 -5.06 -64.19 -4.04
CA PRO A 13 -4.08 -64.73 -3.09
C PRO A 13 -2.59 -64.50 -3.39
N THR A 14 -1.76 -64.70 -2.36
CA THR A 14 -0.29 -64.84 -2.33
C THR A 14 0.08 -66.25 -1.77
N PRO A 15 1.34 -66.61 -1.42
CA PRO A 15 2.67 -66.04 -1.70
C PRO A 15 3.46 -67.00 -2.64
N PRO A 16 4.51 -67.81 -2.32
CA PRO A 16 5.46 -67.93 -1.18
C PRO A 16 6.90 -67.44 -1.50
N GLY A 17 7.82 -67.45 -0.52
CA GLY A 17 9.27 -67.27 -0.79
C GLY A 17 10.19 -66.79 0.36
N SER A 18 10.07 -67.31 1.59
CA SER A 18 10.99 -66.99 2.71
C SER A 18 12.13 -68.02 2.85
N PRO A 19 13.30 -67.61 3.38
CA PRO A 19 13.74 -68.04 4.73
C PRO A 19 14.12 -66.82 5.62
N SER A 20 13.70 -66.74 6.88
CA SER A 20 14.30 -67.42 8.07
C SER A 20 15.73 -66.94 8.38
N GLY A 21 16.03 -66.29 9.51
CA GLY A 21 15.20 -65.79 10.61
C GLY A 21 16.06 -65.24 11.77
N THR A 22 15.43 -64.72 12.85
CA THR A 22 15.95 -64.57 14.25
C THR A 22 17.29 -63.84 14.49
N ASP A 23 17.45 -62.90 15.44
CA ASP A 23 16.55 -62.33 16.46
C ASP A 23 17.17 -61.01 17.01
N THR A 24 16.37 -60.23 17.75
CA THR A 24 16.76 -59.12 18.65
C THR A 24 17.52 -57.90 18.13
N GLY A 25 16.92 -56.71 18.34
CA GLY A 25 17.68 -55.52 18.79
C GLY A 25 17.52 -54.20 18.02
N GLN A 26 17.05 -53.17 18.74
CA GLN A 26 17.27 -51.72 18.47
C GLN A 26 16.64 -51.12 17.19
N ARG A 27 15.95 -49.96 17.21
CA ARG A 27 15.80 -48.88 18.21
C ARG A 27 14.41 -48.22 18.05
N ASP A 28 13.55 -48.29 19.06
CA ASP A 28 12.45 -47.32 19.21
C ASP A 28 12.98 -46.07 19.92
N PHE A 29 12.85 -44.92 19.26
CA PHE A 29 13.42 -43.64 19.68
C PHE A 29 12.49 -42.89 20.63
N TRP A 30 12.30 -43.42 21.84
CA TRP A 30 11.65 -42.70 22.96
C TRP A 30 12.21 -43.17 24.31
N PRO A 31 12.86 -42.28 25.07
CA PRO A 31 13.00 -42.43 26.52
C PRO A 31 11.89 -41.66 27.25
N ALA A 32 11.21 -42.34 28.18
CA ALA A 32 10.44 -41.69 29.23
C ALA A 32 11.35 -41.25 30.39
N ASP A 33 10.86 -40.38 31.26
CA ASP A 33 11.60 -39.84 32.40
C ASP A 33 11.91 -40.92 33.47
N SER A 34 13.15 -40.96 33.95
CA SER A 34 13.49 -41.41 35.31
C SER A 34 14.87 -40.85 35.70
N GLY A 35 14.96 -40.29 36.91
CA GLY A 35 16.11 -39.50 37.36
C GLY A 35 17.17 -40.27 38.14
N GLY A 36 18.28 -39.60 38.45
CA GLY A 36 19.36 -40.11 39.30
C GLY A 36 20.64 -39.27 39.20
N ASP A 37 20.78 -38.32 40.12
CA ASP A 37 22.01 -37.76 40.71
C ASP A 37 23.22 -37.34 39.84
N GLY A 38 23.56 -36.05 39.93
CA GLY A 38 24.81 -35.50 39.39
C GLY A 38 24.96 -34.00 39.70
N ASP A 39 25.77 -33.66 40.70
CA ASP A 39 26.03 -32.27 41.11
C ASP A 39 26.63 -31.42 39.98
N GLY A 40 25.92 -30.35 39.59
CA GLY A 40 26.28 -29.51 38.44
C GLY A 40 25.84 -28.04 38.60
N LYS A 41 26.74 -27.21 39.14
CA LYS A 41 26.56 -25.76 39.37
C LYS A 41 26.33 -24.99 38.06
N GLY A 42 25.08 -24.68 37.72
CA GLY A 42 24.67 -23.94 36.51
C GLY A 42 23.82 -22.69 36.79
N SER A 43 23.99 -21.64 36.00
CA SER A 43 23.38 -20.31 36.21
C SER A 43 21.89 -20.23 35.85
N LYS A 44 21.11 -19.49 36.65
CA LYS A 44 19.69 -19.18 36.37
C LYS A 44 19.56 -18.27 35.13
N GLY A 45 19.14 -18.83 34.00
CA GLY A 45 18.57 -18.06 32.89
C GLY A 45 17.13 -17.59 33.21
N PRO A 46 16.70 -16.40 32.77
CA PRO A 46 15.34 -15.91 33.01
C PRO A 46 14.30 -16.56 32.07
N ASN A 47 13.07 -16.70 32.57
CA ASN A 47 11.97 -17.37 31.86
C ASN A 47 11.57 -16.67 30.54
N PRO A 48 11.34 -17.43 29.44
CA PRO A 48 11.05 -16.86 28.10
C PRO A 48 9.68 -16.15 27.98
N LYS A 49 8.83 -16.19 29.01
CA LYS A 49 7.50 -15.52 29.00
C LYS A 49 7.56 -14.00 29.22
N LEU A 50 8.73 -13.43 29.52
CA LEU A 50 8.93 -11.97 29.71
C LEU A 50 9.35 -11.21 28.44
N LEU A 51 9.82 -11.90 27.40
CA LEU A 51 10.38 -11.24 26.20
C LEU A 51 9.32 -10.70 25.24
N ILE A 52 8.08 -11.21 25.30
CA ILE A 52 6.97 -10.74 24.45
C ILE A 52 6.29 -9.49 25.05
N GLY A 53 6.28 -9.34 26.38
CA GLY A 53 5.76 -8.13 27.03
C GLY A 53 6.68 -6.91 26.87
N GLY A 54 8.00 -7.11 26.91
CA GLY A 54 8.98 -6.02 26.77
C GLY A 54 8.98 -5.38 25.39
N ALA A 55 8.84 -6.17 24.32
CA ALA A 55 8.85 -5.65 22.95
C ALA A 55 7.67 -4.71 22.66
N ILE A 56 6.46 -5.04 23.12
CA ILE A 56 5.26 -4.23 22.88
C ILE A 56 5.34 -2.90 23.63
N VAL A 57 5.74 -2.91 24.91
CA VAL A 57 5.89 -1.67 25.69
C VAL A 57 6.99 -0.77 25.10
N LEU A 58 8.12 -1.35 24.68
CA LEU A 58 9.22 -0.56 24.12
C LEU A 58 8.87 0.07 22.76
N VAL A 59 8.11 -0.63 21.89
CA VAL A 59 7.58 -0.05 20.64
C VAL A 59 6.59 1.09 20.92
N VAL A 60 5.67 0.92 21.88
CA VAL A 60 4.72 1.98 22.26
C VAL A 60 5.43 3.19 22.87
N VAL A 61 6.45 2.99 23.70
CA VAL A 61 7.24 4.08 24.28
C VAL A 61 8.07 4.80 23.23
N VAL A 62 8.71 4.09 22.29
CA VAL A 62 9.46 4.73 21.18
C VAL A 62 8.51 5.51 20.26
N ALA A 63 7.34 4.98 19.93
CA ALA A 63 6.33 5.71 19.14
C ALA A 63 5.82 6.97 19.87
N ALA A 64 5.54 6.87 21.17
CA ALA A 64 5.11 8.01 21.98
C ALA A 64 6.22 9.09 22.09
N VAL A 65 7.47 8.68 22.30
CA VAL A 65 8.62 9.60 22.37
C VAL A 65 8.88 10.26 21.01
N ALA A 66 8.73 9.54 19.89
CA ALA A 66 8.82 10.13 18.55
C ALA A 66 7.74 11.20 18.32
N VAL A 67 6.48 10.93 18.69
CA VAL A 67 5.39 11.92 18.60
C VAL A 67 5.64 13.12 19.51
N VAL A 68 6.11 12.92 20.75
CA VAL A 68 6.41 14.03 21.67
C VAL A 68 7.63 14.85 21.21
N ALA A 69 8.66 14.22 20.63
CA ALA A 69 9.81 14.93 20.07
C ALA A 69 9.45 15.75 18.81
N MET A 70 8.53 15.25 17.98
CA MET A 70 7.95 16.00 16.86
C MET A 70 7.14 17.21 17.36
N MET A 71 6.39 17.06 18.46
CA MET A 71 5.61 18.15 19.08
C MET A 71 6.50 19.20 19.78
N ALA A 72 7.58 18.77 20.45
CA ALA A 72 8.48 19.66 21.19
C ALA A 72 9.44 20.47 20.29
N SER A 73 9.74 19.96 19.08
CA SER A 73 10.62 20.64 18.10
C SER A 73 9.90 21.73 17.28
N GLY A 74 8.58 21.88 17.43
CA GLY A 74 7.72 22.76 16.62
C GLY A 74 7.82 24.27 16.89
N GLY A 75 8.93 24.76 17.44
CA GLY A 75 9.14 26.16 17.82
C GLY A 75 9.54 27.07 16.64
N GLY A 76 8.63 27.36 15.70
CA GLY A 76 8.98 28.18 14.54
C GLY A 76 7.79 28.67 13.70
N LYS A 77 7.20 29.81 14.08
CA LYS A 77 6.06 30.43 13.37
C LYS A 77 6.50 31.08 12.06
N LYS A 78 6.73 30.28 11.01
CA LYS A 78 6.85 30.72 9.61
C LYS A 78 5.62 30.25 8.85
N SER A 79 4.72 31.18 8.53
CA SER A 79 3.66 30.95 7.55
C SER A 79 4.28 30.52 6.22
N GLY A 80 3.94 29.33 5.74
CA GLY A 80 4.52 28.76 4.53
C GLY A 80 4.25 29.66 3.32
N GLY A 81 5.29 29.96 2.54
CA GLY A 81 5.11 30.55 1.21
C GLY A 81 4.53 29.52 0.25
N ALA A 82 3.79 29.98 -0.75
CA ALA A 82 3.29 29.14 -1.82
C ALA A 82 4.43 28.30 -2.43
N ALA A 83 4.20 26.99 -2.56
CA ALA A 83 5.11 26.16 -3.31
C ALA A 83 5.08 26.62 -4.77
N LYS A 84 6.23 26.99 -5.32
CA LYS A 84 6.34 27.30 -6.74
C LYS A 84 6.22 26.00 -7.54
N GLN A 85 5.73 26.10 -8.79
CA GLN A 85 5.84 25.04 -9.77
C GLN A 85 7.25 24.40 -9.74
N GLY A 86 7.30 23.08 -9.57
CA GLY A 86 8.55 22.32 -9.46
C GLY A 86 9.07 22.06 -8.04
N ALA A 87 8.41 22.55 -6.99
CA ALA A 87 8.78 22.25 -5.60
C ALA A 87 8.82 20.74 -5.31
N GLN A 88 9.90 20.30 -4.65
CA GLN A 88 10.08 18.92 -4.18
C GLN A 88 9.38 18.78 -2.83
N LEU A 89 8.08 18.51 -2.86
CA LEU A 89 7.24 18.31 -1.69
C LEU A 89 7.16 16.81 -1.34
N LEU A 90 7.13 16.50 -0.04
CA LEU A 90 6.97 15.15 0.52
C LEU A 90 5.82 15.13 1.55
N PRO A 91 5.09 14.01 1.68
CA PRO A 91 4.13 13.82 2.76
C PRO A 91 4.83 13.70 4.13
N THR A 92 4.16 14.16 5.19
CA THR A 92 4.61 13.98 6.58
C THR A 92 4.23 12.61 7.13
N ALA A 93 3.09 12.09 6.70
CA ALA A 93 2.64 10.73 6.97
C ALA A 93 2.40 10.00 5.64
N PHE A 94 2.95 8.79 5.50
CA PHE A 94 2.76 7.94 4.34
C PHE A 94 2.10 6.63 4.77
N THR A 95 1.18 6.10 3.96
CA THR A 95 0.49 4.83 4.24
C THR A 95 0.39 4.03 2.95
N PRO A 96 1.28 3.04 2.74
CA PRO A 96 1.15 2.10 1.64
C PRO A 96 0.11 1.03 1.96
N TRP A 97 -0.73 0.70 0.99
CA TRP A 97 -1.70 -0.39 1.06
C TRP A 97 -1.23 -1.61 0.28
N ALA A 98 -1.63 -2.79 0.75
CA ALA A 98 -1.39 -4.04 0.03
C ALA A 98 -2.18 -4.07 -1.30
N PRO A 99 -1.72 -4.82 -2.32
CA PRO A 99 -2.47 -4.99 -3.55
C PRO A 99 -3.84 -5.62 -3.32
N GLU A 100 -4.86 -5.10 -3.99
CA GLU A 100 -6.20 -5.69 -3.98
C GLU A 100 -6.23 -6.94 -4.88
N LYS A 101 -6.72 -8.06 -4.33
CA LYS A 101 -6.72 -9.37 -5.02
C LYS A 101 -7.74 -9.37 -6.17
N GLU A 102 -8.80 -8.60 -5.97
CA GLU A 102 -9.91 -8.34 -6.87
C GLU A 102 -9.42 -7.76 -8.21
N MET A 103 -8.31 -6.99 -8.18
CA MET A 103 -7.69 -6.38 -9.36
C MET A 103 -6.82 -7.35 -10.18
N GLY A 104 -6.74 -8.64 -9.83
CA GLY A 104 -5.85 -9.61 -10.46
C GLY A 104 -6.01 -9.83 -11.97
N LYS A 105 -7.16 -9.45 -12.56
CA LYS A 105 -7.35 -9.45 -14.03
C LYS A 105 -6.58 -8.31 -14.72
N ILE A 106 -6.48 -7.16 -14.06
CA ILE A 106 -5.75 -5.97 -14.53
C ILE A 106 -4.36 -5.84 -13.89
N SER A 107 -3.82 -6.92 -13.32
CA SER A 107 -2.47 -6.89 -12.70
C SER A 107 -1.31 -6.87 -13.70
N ASP A 108 -1.59 -6.93 -15.01
CA ASP A 108 -0.58 -6.79 -16.07
C ASP A 108 -1.18 -6.01 -17.25
N ARG A 109 -0.44 -5.01 -17.74
CA ARG A 109 -0.85 -4.14 -18.85
C ARG A 109 -0.98 -4.88 -20.17
N GLN A 110 -0.39 -6.07 -20.36
CA GLN A 110 -0.66 -6.90 -21.53
C GLN A 110 -2.12 -7.36 -21.61
N ARG A 111 -2.82 -7.46 -20.46
CA ARG A 111 -4.25 -7.83 -20.39
C ARG A 111 -5.19 -6.62 -20.33
N ASP A 112 -4.66 -5.42 -20.13
CA ASP A 112 -5.40 -4.15 -20.13
C ASP A 112 -4.59 -3.02 -20.81
N GLY A 113 -4.19 -3.28 -22.06
CA GLY A 113 -3.17 -2.49 -22.78
C GLY A 113 -3.62 -1.13 -23.32
N ARG A 114 -4.84 -0.67 -23.00
CA ARG A 114 -5.34 0.63 -23.45
C ARG A 114 -4.62 1.75 -22.67
N PRO A 115 -4.07 2.77 -23.32
CA PRO A 115 -3.58 3.95 -22.62
C PRO A 115 -4.68 4.55 -21.73
N ILE A 116 -4.31 5.08 -20.57
CA ILE A 116 -5.24 5.84 -19.74
C ILE A 116 -5.57 7.16 -20.44
N THR A 117 -6.81 7.61 -20.34
CA THR A 117 -7.22 8.93 -20.86
C THR A 117 -7.65 9.87 -19.74
N GLU A 118 -7.53 11.18 -19.96
CA GLU A 118 -7.91 12.17 -18.97
C GLU A 118 -9.41 12.11 -18.62
N GLY A 119 -10.28 11.86 -19.60
CA GLY A 119 -11.73 11.71 -19.38
C GLY A 119 -12.15 10.36 -18.76
N GLU A 120 -11.26 9.36 -18.76
CA GLU A 120 -11.45 8.08 -18.08
C GLU A 120 -11.08 8.17 -16.59
N VAL A 121 -10.00 8.89 -16.26
CA VAL A 121 -9.56 9.12 -14.87
C VAL A 121 -10.32 10.28 -14.21
N PHE A 122 -10.67 11.32 -14.97
CA PHE A 122 -11.40 12.49 -14.48
C PHE A 122 -12.75 12.72 -15.22
N PRO A 123 -13.67 11.74 -15.17
CA PRO A 123 -15.02 11.90 -15.74
C PRO A 123 -15.84 13.01 -15.04
N PRO A 124 -16.98 13.44 -15.63
CA PRO A 124 -17.75 14.58 -15.11
C PRO A 124 -18.25 14.46 -13.67
N ASP A 125 -18.46 13.24 -13.17
CA ASP A 125 -18.91 12.94 -11.82
C ASP A 125 -17.82 13.12 -10.75
N VAL A 126 -16.53 12.99 -11.10
CA VAL A 126 -15.42 13.29 -10.17
C VAL A 126 -14.96 14.75 -10.20
N LYS A 127 -15.68 15.63 -10.93
CA LYS A 127 -15.50 17.09 -10.82
C LYS A 127 -15.83 17.62 -9.43
N THR A 128 -16.75 16.96 -8.73
CA THR A 128 -17.06 17.23 -7.33
C THR A 128 -17.08 15.92 -6.58
N VAL A 129 -16.15 15.75 -5.63
CA VAL A 129 -16.02 14.53 -4.83
C VAL A 129 -16.31 14.84 -3.37
N ALA A 130 -16.81 13.86 -2.62
CA ALA A 130 -17.17 14.07 -1.22
C ALA A 130 -17.04 12.80 -0.39
N TYR A 131 -16.67 12.97 0.88
CA TYR A 131 -16.69 11.93 1.89
C TYR A 131 -17.06 12.53 3.26
N LYS A 132 -18.06 11.94 3.92
CA LYS A 132 -18.69 12.47 5.14
C LYS A 132 -19.09 13.94 4.99
N LYS A 133 -18.38 14.85 5.67
CA LYS A 133 -18.62 16.31 5.66
C LYS A 133 -17.72 17.09 4.71
N TYR A 134 -16.74 16.44 4.09
CA TYR A 134 -15.77 17.10 3.22
C TYR A 134 -16.22 16.97 1.78
N SER A 135 -16.22 18.09 1.04
CA SER A 135 -16.49 18.13 -0.39
C SER A 135 -15.44 18.98 -1.08
N PHE A 136 -14.91 18.46 -2.18
CA PHE A 136 -13.87 19.07 -3.01
C PHE A 136 -14.36 19.25 -4.44
N THR A 137 -13.87 20.29 -5.08
CA THR A 137 -14.00 20.54 -6.51
C THR A 137 -12.65 20.34 -7.19
N LEU A 138 -12.65 19.68 -8.34
CA LEU A 138 -11.48 19.51 -9.21
C LEU A 138 -11.08 20.87 -9.79
N ALA A 139 -9.91 21.38 -9.41
CA ALA A 139 -9.37 22.67 -9.82
C ALA A 139 -8.51 22.59 -11.09
N GLY A 140 -8.00 21.41 -11.43
CA GLY A 140 -7.26 21.18 -12.66
C GLY A 140 -6.71 19.76 -12.76
N THR A 141 -6.34 19.38 -13.98
CA THR A 141 -5.93 18.03 -14.38
C THR A 141 -4.68 18.08 -15.26
N SER A 142 -3.99 16.95 -15.37
CA SER A 142 -2.79 16.80 -16.19
C SER A 142 -2.58 15.33 -16.54
N LEU A 143 -2.26 15.01 -17.80
CA LEU A 143 -1.83 13.69 -18.25
C LEU A 143 -0.44 13.80 -18.88
N ALA A 144 0.57 13.23 -18.23
CA ALA A 144 1.94 13.17 -18.73
C ALA A 144 2.20 11.83 -19.44
N SER A 145 2.89 11.87 -20.58
CA SER A 145 3.34 10.69 -21.34
C SER A 145 4.80 10.28 -21.07
N ASP A 146 5.56 11.10 -20.33
CA ASP A 146 6.77 10.66 -19.62
C ASP A 146 6.50 10.79 -18.12
N CYS A 147 6.66 9.70 -17.38
CA CYS A 147 6.46 9.70 -15.94
C CYS A 147 7.45 10.59 -15.17
N LYS A 148 8.57 10.97 -15.79
CA LYS A 148 9.55 11.92 -15.23
C LYS A 148 9.02 13.35 -15.14
N ASP A 149 8.13 13.76 -16.03
CA ASP A 149 7.54 15.11 -16.01
C ASP A 149 6.61 15.30 -14.80
N ALA A 150 5.94 14.23 -14.39
CA ALA A 150 5.04 14.21 -13.25
C ALA A 150 5.71 13.83 -11.91
N THR A 151 7.01 13.52 -11.90
CA THR A 151 7.74 13.04 -10.70
C THR A 151 9.07 13.75 -10.51
N TRP A 152 9.68 13.56 -9.34
CA TRP A 152 11.04 14.04 -9.05
C TRP A 152 11.79 13.01 -8.23
N GLY A 153 13.12 13.11 -8.21
CA GLY A 153 14.02 12.17 -7.53
C GLY A 153 14.61 11.16 -8.52
N GLN A 154 15.93 11.13 -8.62
CA GLN A 154 16.63 10.35 -9.64
C GLN A 154 16.39 8.84 -9.48
N ARG A 155 16.30 8.35 -8.23
CA ARG A 155 16.05 6.94 -7.95
C ARG A 155 14.64 6.53 -8.37
N LEU A 156 13.61 7.26 -7.92
CA LEU A 156 12.23 7.02 -8.34
C LEU A 156 12.09 7.08 -9.88
N GLN A 157 12.71 8.06 -10.54
CA GLN A 157 12.67 8.16 -12.01
C GLN A 157 13.40 7.03 -12.74
N ALA A 158 14.42 6.41 -12.13
CA ALA A 158 15.08 5.22 -12.66
C ALA A 158 14.20 3.97 -12.47
N ASP A 159 13.63 3.80 -11.27
CA ASP A 159 12.75 2.67 -10.94
C ASP A 159 11.45 2.71 -11.77
N LEU A 160 10.89 3.90 -12.02
CA LEU A 160 9.76 4.10 -12.95
C LEU A 160 10.09 3.69 -14.39
N ALA A 161 11.31 3.95 -14.86
CA ALA A 161 11.74 3.52 -16.19
C ALA A 161 11.98 2.00 -16.24
N ALA A 162 12.59 1.42 -15.19
CA ALA A 162 12.82 -0.01 -15.07
C ALA A 162 11.50 -0.82 -15.03
N HIS A 163 10.50 -0.31 -14.33
CA HIS A 163 9.14 -0.87 -14.27
C HIS A 163 8.19 -0.37 -15.37
N GLN A 164 8.75 0.30 -16.39
CA GLN A 164 8.08 0.69 -17.63
C GLN A 164 6.78 1.49 -17.39
N CYS A 165 6.85 2.48 -16.51
CA CYS A 165 5.82 3.50 -16.39
C CYS A 165 5.64 4.23 -17.72
N THR A 166 4.41 4.33 -18.22
CA THR A 166 4.10 4.98 -19.52
C THR A 166 3.33 6.28 -19.40
N GLN A 167 2.54 6.45 -18.34
CA GLN A 167 1.68 7.61 -18.17
C GLN A 167 1.50 7.93 -16.69
N VAL A 168 1.33 9.23 -16.39
CA VAL A 168 0.89 9.69 -15.08
C VAL A 168 -0.23 10.71 -15.25
N ALA A 169 -1.43 10.37 -14.79
CA ALA A 169 -2.53 11.31 -14.68
C ALA A 169 -2.55 11.92 -13.27
N ARG A 170 -2.81 13.23 -13.15
CA ARG A 170 -2.87 13.97 -11.90
C ARG A 170 -4.06 14.91 -11.87
N GLY A 171 -4.66 15.09 -10.69
CA GLY A 171 -5.77 16.01 -10.44
C GLY A 171 -5.55 16.78 -9.14
N ALA A 172 -5.77 18.08 -9.16
CA ALA A 172 -5.71 18.95 -7.99
C ALA A 172 -7.13 19.28 -7.51
N TYR A 173 -7.38 19.07 -6.23
CA TYR A 173 -8.70 19.24 -5.60
C TYR A 173 -8.65 20.33 -4.52
N VAL A 174 -9.67 21.19 -4.50
CA VAL A 174 -9.83 22.24 -3.48
C VAL A 174 -11.18 22.07 -2.81
N SER A 175 -11.19 22.05 -1.47
CA SER A 175 -12.42 22.03 -0.66
C SER A 175 -13.32 23.24 -0.91
N GLN A 176 -14.63 23.08 -0.74
CA GLN A 176 -15.58 24.19 -0.92
C GLN A 176 -15.32 25.39 0.01
N ASP A 177 -14.87 25.15 1.24
CA ASP A 177 -14.49 26.17 2.22
C ASP A 177 -13.03 26.66 2.06
N LYS A 178 -12.30 26.09 1.10
CA LYS A 178 -10.89 26.35 0.79
C LYS A 178 -9.93 26.07 1.97
N GLN A 179 -10.35 25.34 2.99
CA GLN A 179 -9.51 25.00 4.15
C GLN A 179 -8.64 23.76 3.94
N HIS A 180 -8.94 22.97 2.91
CA HIS A 180 -8.25 21.74 2.54
C HIS A 180 -7.94 21.68 1.05
N VAL A 181 -6.82 21.04 0.71
CA VAL A 181 -6.40 20.75 -0.66
C VAL A 181 -5.97 19.29 -0.79
N GLY A 182 -6.19 18.73 -1.98
CA GLY A 182 -5.90 17.35 -2.31
C GLY A 182 -5.21 17.22 -3.65
N GLN A 183 -4.44 16.15 -3.78
CA GLN A 183 -3.73 15.74 -4.98
C GLN A 183 -4.08 14.28 -5.23
N PHE A 184 -4.62 13.99 -6.40
CA PHE A 184 -4.79 12.64 -6.90
C PHE A 184 -3.70 12.37 -7.95
N ALA A 185 -3.12 11.18 -7.95
CA ALA A 185 -2.30 10.71 -9.06
C ALA A 185 -2.52 9.22 -9.34
N VAL A 186 -2.45 8.84 -10.62
CA VAL A 186 -2.35 7.45 -11.06
C VAL A 186 -1.16 7.29 -12.00
N LEU A 187 -0.35 6.26 -11.77
CA LEU A 187 0.80 5.89 -12.59
C LEU A 187 0.52 4.56 -13.29
N ASN A 188 0.68 4.51 -14.61
CA ASN A 188 0.45 3.35 -15.46
C ASN A 188 1.73 2.52 -15.62
N MET A 189 1.89 1.44 -14.85
CA MET A 189 3.07 0.57 -14.84
C MET A 189 2.93 -0.63 -15.80
N ALA A 190 3.99 -1.39 -16.06
CA ALA A 190 3.85 -2.63 -16.84
C ALA A 190 3.00 -3.69 -16.11
N ASN A 191 3.22 -3.87 -14.80
CA ASN A 191 2.57 -4.90 -14.00
C ASN A 191 2.51 -4.52 -12.52
N GLN A 192 1.78 -5.33 -11.76
CA GLN A 192 1.54 -5.16 -10.33
C GLN A 192 2.81 -5.22 -9.47
N ASP A 193 3.82 -6.00 -9.86
CA ASP A 193 5.07 -6.09 -9.08
C ASP A 193 5.88 -4.80 -9.20
N GLY A 194 5.89 -4.19 -10.39
CA GLY A 194 6.41 -2.85 -10.60
C GLY A 194 5.61 -1.79 -9.86
N ALA A 195 4.27 -1.86 -9.88
CA ALA A 195 3.43 -0.94 -9.12
C ALA A 195 3.69 -1.03 -7.60
N GLN A 196 3.79 -2.24 -7.04
CA GLN A 196 4.19 -2.46 -5.66
C GLN A 196 5.58 -1.89 -5.33
N GLN A 197 6.54 -2.02 -6.25
CA GLN A 197 7.88 -1.45 -6.05
C GLN A 197 7.83 0.07 -5.98
N ILE A 198 7.12 0.71 -6.90
CA ILE A 198 6.91 2.16 -6.89
C ILE A 198 6.16 2.62 -5.64
N VAL A 199 5.17 1.88 -5.14
CA VAL A 199 4.51 2.18 -3.84
C VAL A 199 5.49 2.16 -2.68
N ARG A 200 6.49 1.26 -2.68
CA ARG A 200 7.58 1.26 -1.68
C ARG A 200 8.50 2.47 -1.85
N ASP A 201 8.84 2.83 -3.09
CA ASP A 201 9.74 3.94 -3.38
C ASP A 201 9.11 5.33 -3.16
N LEU A 202 7.78 5.41 -3.11
CA LEU A 202 7.05 6.62 -2.71
C LEU A 202 7.07 6.87 -1.19
N ASP A 203 7.54 5.92 -0.37
CA ASP A 203 7.73 6.18 1.06
C ASP A 203 8.87 7.20 1.27
N PRO A 204 8.62 8.37 1.92
CA PRO A 204 9.63 9.38 2.19
C PRO A 204 10.88 8.85 2.90
N ALA A 205 10.77 7.78 3.70
CA ALA A 205 11.89 7.16 4.38
C ALA A 205 12.93 6.53 3.42
N THR A 206 12.54 6.24 2.17
CA THR A 206 13.47 5.72 1.15
C THR A 206 14.29 6.82 0.47
N ASN A 207 13.85 8.08 0.57
CA ASN A 207 14.42 9.24 -0.13
C ASN A 207 14.56 9.03 -1.66
N ALA A 208 13.72 8.19 -2.28
CA ALA A 208 13.85 7.87 -3.70
C ALA A 208 13.39 9.03 -4.63
N GLY A 209 12.37 9.76 -4.18
CA GLY A 209 11.64 10.76 -4.96
C GLY A 209 10.17 10.82 -4.55
N PHE A 210 9.38 11.61 -5.27
CA PHE A 210 7.91 11.59 -5.12
C PHE A 210 7.19 12.08 -6.38
N VAL A 211 5.86 11.97 -6.38
CA VAL A 211 5.01 12.61 -7.39
C VAL A 211 5.02 14.12 -7.18
N ARG A 212 5.05 14.90 -8.27
CA ARG A 212 4.90 16.35 -8.22
C ARG A 212 3.43 16.70 -8.02
N ALA A 213 3.14 17.47 -6.98
CA ALA A 213 1.84 18.13 -6.85
C ALA A 213 1.52 18.92 -8.14
N LEU A 214 0.26 18.90 -8.55
CA LEU A 214 -0.27 19.73 -9.61
C LEU A 214 -0.71 21.07 -9.01
N ASP A 215 -0.32 22.16 -9.66
CA ASP A 215 -0.54 23.54 -9.23
C ASP A 215 -1.24 24.32 -10.36
N PRO A 216 -2.59 24.20 -10.50
CA PRO A 216 -3.34 24.89 -11.55
C PRO A 216 -3.44 26.39 -11.27
N ASP A 217 -3.36 27.19 -12.33
CA ASP A 217 -3.43 28.65 -12.21
C ASP A 217 -4.72 29.11 -11.51
N GLY A 218 -4.57 29.91 -10.45
CA GLY A 218 -5.67 30.44 -9.65
C GLY A 218 -6.28 29.47 -8.62
N ALA A 219 -5.79 28.23 -8.54
CA ALA A 219 -6.17 27.28 -7.48
C ALA A 219 -5.54 27.65 -6.13
N VAL A 220 -6.02 27.03 -5.05
CA VAL A 220 -5.32 27.05 -3.75
C VAL A 220 -4.15 26.07 -3.86
N ALA A 221 -2.93 26.61 -3.90
CA ALA A 221 -1.72 25.81 -4.10
C ALA A 221 -1.51 24.76 -2.97
N PHE A 222 -0.85 23.65 -3.32
CA PHE A 222 -0.38 22.66 -2.36
C PHE A 222 0.98 23.10 -1.78
N HIS A 223 1.15 23.08 -0.46
CA HIS A 223 2.28 23.69 0.24
C HIS A 223 3.14 22.67 1.00
N SER A 224 4.38 23.05 1.32
CA SER A 224 5.16 22.38 2.36
C SER A 224 4.49 22.54 3.73
N GLY A 225 4.42 21.47 4.52
CA GLY A 225 3.83 21.47 5.85
C GLY A 225 3.26 20.09 6.17
N PHE A 226 2.35 20.01 7.15
CA PHE A 226 1.74 18.72 7.48
C PHE A 226 0.84 18.23 6.34
N SER A 227 1.08 17.02 5.86
CA SER A 227 0.27 16.36 4.85
C SER A 227 0.34 14.84 4.98
N ALA A 228 -0.69 14.13 4.53
CA ALA A 228 -0.73 12.67 4.54
C ALA A 228 -1.02 12.12 3.15
N ALA A 229 -0.28 11.09 2.75
CA ALA A 229 -0.45 10.41 1.47
C ALA A 229 -0.73 8.92 1.67
N TYR A 230 -1.66 8.40 0.87
CA TYR A 230 -2.11 7.02 0.88
C TYR A 230 -1.87 6.46 -0.53
N ALA A 231 -1.15 5.33 -0.61
CA ALA A 231 -0.68 4.78 -1.87
C ALA A 231 -1.16 3.33 -2.02
N HIS A 232 -1.88 3.04 -3.10
CA HIS A 232 -2.52 1.75 -3.36
C HIS A 232 -1.97 1.12 -4.64
N THR A 233 -1.95 -0.21 -4.70
CA THR A 233 -1.66 -0.95 -5.93
C THR A 233 -2.94 -1.58 -6.46
N TYR A 234 -3.53 -0.99 -7.51
CA TYR A 234 -4.73 -1.50 -8.18
C TYR A 234 -4.33 -2.17 -9.49
N GLY A 235 -3.98 -3.46 -9.41
CA GLY A 235 -3.40 -4.19 -10.53
C GLY A 235 -2.07 -3.56 -10.95
N HIS A 236 -1.93 -3.20 -12.23
CA HIS A 236 -0.74 -2.50 -12.74
C HIS A 236 -0.74 -0.98 -12.51
N PHE A 237 -1.74 -0.43 -11.81
CA PHE A 237 -1.80 0.99 -11.46
C PHE A 237 -1.26 1.24 -10.04
N VAL A 238 -0.47 2.30 -9.90
CA VAL A 238 -0.23 2.94 -8.59
C VAL A 238 -1.22 4.08 -8.46
N ILE A 239 -2.04 4.05 -7.42
CA ILE A 239 -2.95 5.14 -7.05
C ILE A 239 -2.35 5.88 -5.85
N LEU A 240 -2.43 7.21 -5.85
CA LEU A 240 -1.95 8.08 -4.78
C LEU A 240 -3.00 9.15 -4.47
N SER A 241 -3.50 9.16 -3.23
CA SER A 241 -4.29 10.26 -2.68
C SER A 241 -3.45 11.00 -1.62
N TRP A 242 -3.21 12.30 -1.81
CA TRP A 242 -2.33 13.11 -0.95
C TRP A 242 -2.99 14.42 -0.56
N VAL A 243 -3.14 14.64 0.74
CA VAL A 243 -4.04 15.68 1.28
C VAL A 243 -3.40 16.49 2.41
N GLN A 244 -3.85 17.72 2.56
CA GLN A 244 -3.50 18.60 3.67
C GLN A 244 -4.59 19.65 3.94
N ARG A 245 -4.48 20.31 5.09
CA ARG A 245 -5.06 21.65 5.25
C ARG A 245 -4.29 22.65 4.38
N ALA A 246 -5.00 23.63 3.83
CA ALA A 246 -4.43 24.69 3.02
C ALA A 246 -3.26 25.38 3.77
N GLY A 247 -2.17 25.66 3.05
CA GLY A 247 -0.94 26.19 3.65
C GLY A 247 -0.14 25.20 4.50
N GLY A 248 -0.48 23.90 4.51
CA GLY A 248 0.25 22.86 5.24
C GLY A 248 0.07 22.89 6.77
N ALA A 249 -1.07 23.41 7.24
CA ALA A 249 -1.37 23.48 8.67
C ALA A 249 -1.58 22.09 9.30
N GLN A 250 -1.30 21.97 10.60
CA GLN A 250 -1.55 20.76 11.38
C GLN A 250 -3.05 20.39 11.33
N PRO A 251 -3.41 19.12 11.06
CA PRO A 251 -4.79 18.66 11.13
C PRO A 251 -5.25 18.59 12.59
N ALA A 252 -6.56 18.50 12.83
CA ALA A 252 -7.10 18.28 14.17
C ALA A 252 -6.71 16.90 14.74
N ASN A 253 -6.52 15.91 13.86
CA ASN A 253 -5.99 14.57 14.13
C ASN A 253 -5.74 13.86 12.78
N LEU A 254 -5.12 12.68 12.79
CA LEU A 254 -4.87 11.91 11.56
C LEU A 254 -6.15 11.44 10.86
N SER A 255 -7.23 11.18 11.61
CA SER A 255 -8.52 10.75 11.04
C SER A 255 -9.17 11.82 10.18
N GLU A 256 -8.87 13.11 10.41
CA GLU A 256 -9.24 14.18 9.48
C GLU A 256 -8.64 13.91 8.10
N LEU A 257 -7.33 13.63 8.01
CA LEU A 257 -6.68 13.44 6.71
C LEU A 257 -7.10 12.13 6.02
N VAL A 258 -7.42 11.08 6.77
CA VAL A 258 -8.06 9.87 6.22
C VAL A 258 -9.41 10.21 5.59
N ASP A 259 -10.23 11.03 6.26
CA ASP A 259 -11.53 11.43 5.71
C ASP A 259 -11.40 12.35 4.48
N LEU A 260 -10.34 13.15 4.39
CA LEU A 260 -10.05 13.94 3.18
C LEU A 260 -9.55 13.06 2.02
N SER A 261 -8.65 12.10 2.28
CA SER A 261 -8.09 11.26 1.23
C SER A 261 -9.14 10.38 0.58
N LEU A 262 -10.07 9.81 1.36
CA LEU A 262 -11.19 9.02 0.85
C LEU A 262 -12.13 9.82 -0.09
N ALA A 263 -12.20 11.15 0.03
CA ALA A 263 -12.89 11.99 -0.97
C ALA A 263 -12.02 12.16 -2.24
N VAL A 264 -10.75 12.50 -2.05
CA VAL A 264 -9.79 12.83 -3.13
C VAL A 264 -9.38 11.60 -3.95
N GLU A 265 -9.52 10.40 -3.40
CA GLU A 265 -9.22 9.12 -4.05
C GLU A 265 -10.31 8.65 -5.02
N LYS A 266 -11.52 9.22 -4.97
CA LYS A 266 -12.66 8.86 -5.81
C LYS A 266 -12.36 8.70 -7.33
N PRO A 267 -11.45 9.46 -7.97
CA PRO A 267 -11.02 9.22 -9.35
C PRO A 267 -10.43 7.82 -9.62
N ALA A 268 -9.96 7.12 -8.59
CA ALA A 268 -9.47 5.74 -8.69
C ALA A 268 -10.54 4.76 -9.20
N ASP A 269 -11.83 5.07 -9.05
CA ASP A 269 -12.92 4.18 -9.47
C ASP A 269 -12.88 3.80 -10.96
N PHE A 270 -12.14 4.53 -11.80
CA PHE A 270 -11.90 4.15 -13.19
C PHE A 270 -11.34 2.71 -13.33
N VAL A 271 -10.57 2.22 -12.34
CA VAL A 271 -10.01 0.86 -12.36
C VAL A 271 -11.10 -0.22 -12.32
N TRP A 272 -12.28 0.06 -11.75
CA TRP A 272 -13.41 -0.89 -11.78
C TRP A 272 -13.93 -1.06 -13.20
N GLY A 273 -14.04 0.03 -13.96
CA GLY A 273 -14.32 -0.03 -15.40
C GLY A 273 -13.24 -0.81 -16.17
N ARG A 274 -11.95 -0.63 -15.85
CA ARG A 274 -10.86 -1.45 -16.43
C ARG A 274 -11.06 -2.93 -16.11
N LEU A 275 -11.42 -3.25 -14.86
CA LEU A 275 -11.61 -4.62 -14.36
C LEU A 275 -12.81 -5.33 -15.02
N GLU A 276 -13.92 -4.61 -15.22
CA GLU A 276 -15.10 -5.08 -15.96
C GLU A 276 -14.73 -5.41 -17.41
N MET A 277 -14.09 -4.47 -18.12
CA MET A 277 -13.68 -4.65 -19.52
C MET A 277 -12.64 -5.77 -19.69
N ALA A 278 -11.73 -5.96 -18.73
CA ALA A 278 -10.81 -7.10 -18.71
C ALA A 278 -11.51 -8.45 -18.46
N GLY A 279 -12.73 -8.45 -17.91
CA GLY A 279 -13.57 -9.64 -17.76
C GLY A 279 -14.14 -10.15 -19.09
N ASP A 280 -14.54 -9.25 -19.98
CA ASP A 280 -15.21 -9.61 -21.24
C ASP A 280 -14.25 -10.09 -22.33
N ASN A 281 -12.98 -9.66 -22.28
CA ASN A 281 -11.93 -10.07 -23.23
C ASN A 281 -11.54 -11.57 -23.16
N SER A 282 -12.10 -12.34 -22.21
CA SER A 282 -11.86 -13.79 -22.08
C SER A 282 -12.77 -14.67 -22.96
N LYS A 283 -13.51 -14.07 -23.90
CA LYS A 283 -14.48 -14.74 -24.80
C LYS A 283 -14.22 -14.52 -26.29
N GLN A 284 -13.07 -13.98 -26.67
CA GLN A 284 -12.61 -13.81 -28.05
C GLN A 284 -11.32 -14.62 -28.26
#